data_AF-A0A956I819-F1
#
_entry.id   AF-A0A956I819-F1
#
_cell.length_a   1.000
_cell.length_b   1.000
_cell.length_c   1.000
_cell.angle_alpha   90.00
_cell.angle_beta   90.00
_cell.angle_gamma   90.00
#
_symmetry.space_group_name_H-M   'P 1'
#
loop_
_entity.id
_entity.type
_entity.pdbx_description
1 polymer ?
#
loop_
_entity_poly.entity_id
_entity_poly.type
_entity_poly.pdbx_seq_one_letter_code
_entity_poly.pdbx_strand_id
1 'polypeptide(L)'
;YARYYAGGSLMDDALDAATAYDFVASRSDELLGDRIGSYGGSWGGMMAVFGAAFAGETRPLVVSAIAPPTDFVDLYQHTHVELPELFPEPDRVEAFFSTYWRRADPSIGFPPAVDDPRVRAFTDEGLCETLSPGVFLLHDDWDLLIPTRQSEALAARCPEKVSATFWRRGTLDYDTTPLDHGPFGGEPVFPTVQTFATLRILHPILDEAAPRLSLGHVAAFEAFLGLVRDARTAGEDVSWALSPLRDVADARVRLFDPSTEEFRDGADVLADAFASVFGGEWNAASVRTQLETGLP
;
A
#
# COMPACT_ATOMS: atom_id res chain seq x y z
N TYR A 1 -19.62 12.31 -4.75
CA TYR A 1 -19.30 10.92 -4.41
C TYR A 1 -20.29 9.90 -4.98
N ALA A 2 -21.62 10.07 -4.86
CA ALA A 2 -22.61 9.10 -5.35
C ALA A 2 -22.53 8.71 -6.85
N ARG A 3 -22.02 9.57 -7.75
CA ARG A 3 -21.96 9.27 -9.20
C ARG A 3 -20.97 8.15 -9.58
N TYR A 4 -19.91 7.95 -8.80
CA TYR A 4 -18.89 6.92 -9.05
C TYR A 4 -19.27 5.57 -8.43
N TYR A 5 -20.29 5.56 -7.56
CA TYR A 5 -20.72 4.39 -6.79
C TYR A 5 -22.19 4.00 -7.06
N ALA A 6 -22.83 4.62 -8.06
CA ALA A 6 -24.20 4.31 -8.46
C ALA A 6 -24.22 3.17 -9.49
N GLY A 7 -24.40 1.93 -9.02
CA GLY A 7 -24.48 0.73 -9.85
C GLY A 7 -23.23 -0.15 -9.74
N GLY A 8 -23.39 -1.46 -9.92
CA GLY A 8 -22.34 -2.47 -9.74
C GLY A 8 -22.22 -2.96 -8.30
N SER A 9 -21.45 -4.03 -8.14
CA SER A 9 -21.19 -4.76 -6.91
C SER A 9 -19.68 -4.86 -6.64
N LEU A 10 -19.28 -5.36 -5.47
CA LEU A 10 -17.88 -5.61 -5.16
C LEU A 10 -17.23 -6.58 -6.16
N MET A 11 -17.97 -7.58 -6.64
CA MET A 11 -17.51 -8.46 -7.71
C MET A 11 -17.33 -7.70 -9.03
N ASP A 12 -18.25 -6.79 -9.39
CA ASP A 12 -18.09 -5.97 -10.60
C ASP A 12 -16.83 -5.10 -10.51
N ASP A 13 -16.53 -4.52 -9.33
CA ASP A 13 -15.30 -3.73 -9.13
C ASP A 13 -14.02 -4.56 -9.34
N ALA A 14 -14.01 -5.80 -8.83
CA ALA A 14 -12.88 -6.71 -9.00
C ALA A 14 -12.73 -7.16 -10.47
N LEU A 15 -13.82 -7.50 -11.14
CA LEU A 15 -13.81 -7.92 -12.54
C LEU A 15 -13.48 -6.76 -13.48
N ASP A 16 -14.01 -5.56 -13.25
CA ASP A 16 -13.68 -4.37 -14.04
C ASP A 16 -12.17 -4.09 -13.96
N ALA A 17 -11.57 -4.22 -12.77
CA ALA A 17 -10.12 -4.09 -12.62
C ALA A 17 -9.34 -5.19 -13.36
N ALA A 18 -9.83 -6.43 -13.35
CA ALA A 18 -9.23 -7.54 -14.08
C ALA A 18 -9.32 -7.39 -15.61
N THR A 19 -10.41 -6.79 -16.13
CA THR A 19 -10.60 -6.61 -17.58
C THR A 19 -9.54 -5.74 -18.24
N ALA A 20 -8.85 -4.88 -17.48
CA ALA A 20 -7.70 -4.13 -17.98
C ALA A 20 -6.58 -5.06 -18.48
N TYR A 21 -6.38 -6.21 -17.82
CA TYR A 21 -5.37 -7.19 -18.23
C TYR A 21 -5.81 -7.99 -19.45
N ASP A 22 -7.10 -8.32 -19.55
CA ASP A 22 -7.67 -8.94 -20.76
C ASP A 22 -7.58 -8.01 -21.97
N PHE A 23 -7.77 -6.70 -21.75
CA PHE A 23 -7.56 -5.70 -22.80
C PHE A 23 -6.10 -5.69 -23.27
N VAL A 24 -5.13 -5.71 -22.34
CA VAL A 24 -3.71 -5.82 -22.70
C VAL A 24 -3.43 -7.09 -23.50
N ALA A 25 -3.98 -8.23 -23.07
CA ALA A 25 -3.85 -9.50 -23.78
C ALA A 25 -4.40 -9.43 -25.22
N SER A 26 -5.55 -8.77 -25.40
CA SER A 26 -6.20 -8.58 -26.71
C SER A 26 -5.43 -7.67 -27.66
N ARG A 27 -4.43 -6.95 -27.14
CA ARG A 27 -3.59 -5.96 -27.85
C ARG A 27 -2.11 -6.32 -27.77
N SER A 28 -1.78 -7.61 -27.77
CA SER A 28 -0.40 -8.10 -27.60
C SER A 28 0.61 -7.60 -28.65
N ASP A 29 0.15 -7.15 -29.82
CA ASP A 29 1.01 -6.51 -30.84
C ASP A 29 1.28 -5.01 -30.56
N GLU A 30 0.54 -4.39 -29.63
CA GLU A 30 0.61 -2.96 -29.30
C GLU A 30 1.09 -2.71 -27.86
N LEU A 31 0.80 -3.62 -26.93
CA LEU A 31 1.03 -3.48 -25.50
C LEU A 31 1.93 -4.60 -24.97
N LEU A 32 2.81 -4.25 -24.04
CA LEU A 32 3.74 -5.19 -23.41
C LEU A 32 3.04 -5.94 -22.26
N GLY A 33 2.43 -7.09 -22.58
CA GLY A 33 1.70 -7.91 -21.62
C GLY A 33 2.55 -8.52 -20.51
N ASP A 34 3.86 -8.56 -20.69
CA ASP A 34 4.84 -9.02 -19.70
C ASP A 34 5.37 -7.88 -18.80
N ARG A 35 4.87 -6.65 -18.94
CA ARG A 35 5.34 -5.46 -18.20
C ARG A 35 4.18 -4.66 -17.61
N ILE A 36 3.29 -5.36 -16.94
CA ILE A 36 2.10 -4.77 -16.33
C ILE A 36 2.37 -4.53 -14.85
N GLY A 37 2.12 -3.30 -14.40
CA GLY A 37 2.04 -2.95 -12.98
C GLY A 37 0.63 -2.47 -12.64
N SER A 38 0.16 -2.78 -11.43
CA SER A 38 -1.14 -2.32 -10.94
C SER A 38 -0.98 -1.50 -9.66
N TYR A 39 -1.62 -0.34 -9.60
CA TYR A 39 -1.48 0.60 -8.48
C TYR A 39 -2.83 1.19 -8.09
N GLY A 40 -3.03 1.38 -6.79
CA GLY A 40 -4.17 2.12 -6.28
C GLY A 40 -4.09 2.37 -4.78
N GLY A 41 -4.83 3.37 -4.32
CA GLY A 41 -5.02 3.64 -2.89
C GLY A 41 -6.47 3.39 -2.47
N SER A 42 -6.70 3.05 -1.20
CA SER A 42 -8.04 2.84 -0.64
C SER A 42 -8.83 1.79 -1.45
N TRP A 43 -10.08 2.09 -1.83
CA TRP A 43 -10.87 1.26 -2.75
C TRP A 43 -10.18 0.99 -4.10
N GLY A 44 -9.38 1.92 -4.61
CA GLY A 44 -8.56 1.67 -5.80
C GLY A 44 -7.44 0.66 -5.55
N GLY A 45 -6.89 0.62 -4.33
CA GLY A 45 -5.94 -0.41 -3.89
C GLY A 45 -6.60 -1.79 -3.77
N MET A 46 -7.84 -1.83 -3.27
CA MET A 46 -8.67 -3.04 -3.32
C MET A 46 -8.84 -3.51 -4.76
N MET A 47 -9.26 -2.64 -5.68
CA MET A 47 -9.40 -2.98 -7.09
C MET A 47 -8.08 -3.48 -7.71
N ALA A 48 -6.93 -2.91 -7.33
CA ALA A 48 -5.62 -3.38 -7.79
C ALA A 48 -5.30 -4.81 -7.32
N VAL A 49 -5.53 -5.10 -6.03
CA VAL A 49 -5.28 -6.42 -5.41
C VAL A 49 -6.27 -7.46 -5.93
N PHE A 50 -7.57 -7.19 -5.83
CA PHE A 50 -8.60 -8.13 -6.28
C PHE A 50 -8.61 -8.28 -7.80
N GLY A 51 -8.40 -7.21 -8.57
CA GLY A 51 -8.24 -7.30 -10.02
C GLY A 51 -7.11 -8.25 -10.40
N ALA A 52 -5.97 -8.21 -9.70
CA ALA A 52 -4.86 -9.15 -9.91
C ALA A 52 -5.20 -10.59 -9.49
N ALA A 53 -5.98 -10.78 -8.41
CA ALA A 53 -6.45 -12.09 -7.95
C ALA A 53 -7.42 -12.74 -8.96
N PHE A 54 -8.33 -11.95 -9.54
CA PHE A 54 -9.32 -12.38 -10.52
C PHE A 54 -8.81 -12.33 -11.98
N ALA A 55 -7.58 -11.90 -12.19
CA ALA A 55 -6.97 -11.86 -13.53
C ALA A 55 -6.85 -13.27 -14.13
N GLY A 56 -7.10 -13.35 -15.45
CA GLY A 56 -6.92 -14.56 -16.24
C GLY A 56 -5.44 -14.92 -16.45
N GLU A 57 -5.07 -15.24 -17.69
CA GLU A 57 -3.69 -15.61 -18.03
C GLU A 57 -2.74 -14.40 -18.01
N THR A 58 -3.21 -13.23 -18.43
CA THR A 58 -2.42 -11.99 -18.36
C THR A 58 -2.61 -11.36 -16.98
N ARG A 59 -1.50 -11.13 -16.29
CA ARG A 59 -1.48 -10.67 -14.89
C ARG A 59 -0.44 -9.58 -14.68
N PRO A 60 -0.63 -8.67 -13.71
CA PRO A 60 0.42 -7.74 -13.34
C PRO A 60 1.62 -8.49 -12.76
N LEU A 61 2.83 -8.08 -13.13
CA LEU A 61 4.07 -8.52 -12.49
C LEU A 61 4.16 -8.03 -11.04
N VAL A 62 3.53 -6.91 -10.76
CA VAL A 62 3.59 -6.23 -9.47
C VAL A 62 2.31 -5.47 -9.20
N VAL A 63 1.84 -5.57 -7.95
CA VAL A 63 0.74 -4.77 -7.43
C VAL A 63 1.27 -3.93 -6.29
N SER A 64 1.07 -2.62 -6.33
CA SER A 64 1.40 -1.72 -5.23
C SER A 64 0.14 -1.02 -4.74
N ALA A 65 -0.32 -1.39 -3.55
CA ALA A 65 -1.58 -0.91 -3.00
C ALA A 65 -1.38 -0.16 -1.68
N ILE A 66 -1.98 1.03 -1.57
CA ILE A 66 -1.93 1.88 -0.38
C ILE A 66 -3.25 1.74 0.37
N ALA A 67 -3.20 1.35 1.65
CA ALA A 67 -4.37 1.15 2.51
C ALA A 67 -5.55 0.38 1.85
N PRO A 68 -5.31 -0.78 1.21
CA PRO A 68 -6.41 -1.51 0.58
C PRO A 68 -7.21 -2.29 1.62
N PRO A 69 -8.56 -2.26 1.59
CA PRO A 69 -9.33 -3.34 2.20
C PRO A 69 -9.00 -4.65 1.47
N THR A 70 -8.67 -5.68 2.24
CA THR A 70 -8.28 -7.02 1.74
C THR A 70 -9.07 -8.14 2.38
N ASP A 71 -9.80 -7.85 3.47
CA ASP A 71 -10.74 -8.77 4.10
C ASP A 71 -12.05 -8.07 4.45
N PHE A 72 -13.14 -8.44 3.77
CA PHE A 72 -14.44 -7.81 3.98
C PHE A 72 -15.20 -8.33 5.20
N VAL A 73 -14.82 -9.48 5.77
CA VAL A 73 -15.37 -9.93 7.06
C VAL A 73 -14.78 -9.07 8.18
N ASP A 74 -13.46 -8.90 8.16
CA ASP A 74 -12.78 -8.02 9.11
C ASP A 74 -13.17 -6.55 8.93
N LEU A 75 -13.33 -6.08 7.69
CA LEU A 75 -13.79 -4.71 7.44
C LEU A 75 -15.19 -4.49 8.01
N TYR A 76 -16.10 -5.47 7.91
CA TYR A 76 -17.42 -5.35 8.51
C TYR A 76 -17.35 -5.21 10.03
N GLN A 77 -16.53 -6.03 10.70
CA GLN A 77 -16.30 -5.96 12.15
C GLN A 77 -15.76 -4.59 12.55
N HIS A 78 -14.74 -4.10 11.84
CA HIS A 78 -14.18 -2.78 12.06
C HIS A 78 -15.24 -1.68 11.94
N THR A 79 -15.99 -1.64 10.84
CA THR A 79 -16.86 -0.49 10.53
C THR A 79 -18.22 -0.50 11.23
N HIS A 80 -18.71 -1.66 11.69
CA HIS A 80 -20.04 -1.78 12.32
C HIS A 80 -20.02 -2.17 13.79
N VAL A 81 -18.88 -2.60 14.32
CA VAL A 81 -18.75 -3.01 15.71
C VAL A 81 -17.70 -2.17 16.41
N GLU A 82 -16.45 -2.25 15.97
CA GLU A 82 -15.32 -1.68 16.72
C GLU A 82 -15.25 -0.15 16.61
N LEU A 83 -15.19 0.38 15.38
CA LEU A 83 -14.99 1.81 15.16
C LEU A 83 -16.18 2.66 15.67
N PRO A 84 -17.46 2.25 15.52
CA PRO A 84 -18.57 2.99 16.13
C PRO A 84 -18.54 3.05 17.66
N GLU A 85 -17.90 2.09 18.34
CA GLU A 85 -17.72 2.10 19.80
C GLU A 85 -16.57 3.00 20.25
N LEU A 86 -15.55 3.19 19.39
CA LEU A 86 -14.32 3.91 19.71
C LEU A 86 -14.30 5.35 19.21
N PHE A 87 -14.91 5.62 18.05
CA PHE A 87 -14.87 6.91 17.38
C PHE A 87 -15.99 7.83 17.89
N PRO A 88 -15.71 9.12 18.21
CA PRO A 88 -16.68 10.01 18.83
C PRO A 88 -17.90 10.35 17.97
N GLU A 89 -17.83 10.15 16.65
CA GLU A 89 -18.91 10.43 15.70
C GLU A 89 -19.37 9.15 14.95
N PRO A 90 -20.04 8.18 15.60
CA PRO A 90 -20.44 6.91 14.96
C PRO A 90 -21.34 7.10 13.73
N ASP A 91 -22.23 8.10 13.72
CA ASP A 91 -23.07 8.44 12.57
C ASP A 91 -22.24 8.83 11.33
N ARG A 92 -21.05 9.41 11.55
CA ARG A 92 -20.12 9.78 10.47
C ARG A 92 -19.45 8.55 9.87
N VAL A 93 -19.13 7.56 10.70
CA VAL A 93 -18.63 6.24 10.27
C VAL A 93 -19.69 5.56 9.40
N GLU A 94 -20.92 5.45 9.88
CA GLU A 94 -22.03 4.87 9.14
C GLU A 94 -22.24 5.60 7.80
N ALA A 95 -22.30 6.94 7.82
CA ALA A 95 -22.50 7.74 6.63
C ALA A 95 -21.40 7.50 5.58
N PHE A 96 -20.14 7.42 6.00
CA PHE A 96 -19.01 7.13 5.12
C PHE A 96 -19.12 5.74 4.48
N PHE A 97 -19.31 4.70 5.31
CA PHE A 97 -19.28 3.31 4.85
C PHE A 97 -20.55 2.84 4.14
N SER A 98 -21.68 3.53 4.34
CA SER A 98 -22.97 3.17 3.74
C SER A 98 -22.95 3.03 2.21
N THR A 99 -22.06 3.76 1.52
CA THR A 99 -21.94 3.69 0.07
C THR A 99 -21.12 2.49 -0.41
N TYR A 100 -20.10 2.09 0.35
CA TYR A 100 -19.28 0.92 0.06
C TYR A 100 -20.04 -0.38 0.34
N TRP A 101 -20.73 -0.45 1.49
CA TRP A 101 -21.50 -1.64 1.86
C TRP A 101 -22.70 -1.89 0.93
N ARG A 102 -23.31 -0.84 0.38
CA ARG A 102 -24.35 -0.98 -0.64
C ARG A 102 -23.86 -1.70 -1.91
N ARG A 103 -22.56 -1.62 -2.23
CA ARG A 103 -21.93 -2.33 -3.36
C ARG A 103 -21.46 -3.72 -2.95
N ALA A 104 -20.97 -3.86 -1.72
CA ALA A 104 -20.49 -5.14 -1.22
C ALA A 104 -21.63 -6.14 -0.97
N ASP A 105 -22.74 -5.70 -0.35
CA ASP A 105 -23.87 -6.56 0.05
C ASP A 105 -24.39 -7.48 -1.08
N PRO A 106 -24.64 -7.00 -2.31
CA PRO A 106 -25.04 -7.89 -3.42
C PRO A 106 -24.06 -9.05 -3.72
N SER A 107 -22.75 -8.86 -3.45
CA SER A 107 -21.72 -9.89 -3.70
C SER A 107 -21.54 -10.83 -2.50
N ILE A 108 -21.50 -10.28 -1.29
CA ILE A 108 -21.01 -10.98 -0.10
C ILE A 108 -22.00 -11.03 1.07
N GLY A 109 -23.19 -10.43 0.91
CA GLY A 109 -24.19 -10.29 1.96
C GLY A 109 -23.84 -9.22 3.00
N PHE A 110 -24.78 -8.99 3.93
CA PHE A 110 -24.64 -8.00 5.00
C PHE A 110 -25.38 -8.49 6.27
N PRO A 111 -24.66 -8.93 7.33
CA PRO A 111 -23.21 -9.06 7.44
C PRO A 111 -22.62 -10.13 6.50
N PRO A 112 -21.36 -9.98 6.04
CA PRO A 112 -20.64 -11.05 5.36
C PRO A 112 -20.32 -12.19 6.34
N ALA A 113 -20.64 -13.41 5.94
CA ALA A 113 -20.43 -14.60 6.75
C ALA A 113 -19.19 -15.39 6.29
N VAL A 114 -18.26 -15.70 7.19
CA VAL A 114 -16.99 -16.36 6.86
C VAL A 114 -17.15 -17.74 6.24
N ASP A 115 -18.26 -18.43 6.54
CA ASP A 115 -18.62 -19.75 6.02
C ASP A 115 -19.36 -19.69 4.67
N ASP A 116 -19.69 -18.50 4.17
CA ASP A 116 -20.27 -18.33 2.84
C ASP A 116 -19.17 -18.42 1.75
N PRO A 117 -19.26 -19.39 0.81
CA PRO A 117 -18.28 -19.52 -0.27
C PRO A 117 -18.11 -18.25 -1.12
N ARG A 118 -19.12 -17.40 -1.21
CA ARG A 118 -19.05 -16.11 -1.95
C ARG A 118 -18.13 -15.11 -1.27
N VAL A 119 -18.04 -15.18 0.07
CA VAL A 119 -17.23 -14.28 0.89
C VAL A 119 -15.77 -14.69 0.87
N ARG A 120 -15.46 -16.00 0.77
CA ARG A 120 -14.08 -16.52 0.78
C ARG A 120 -13.16 -15.82 -0.22
N ALA A 121 -13.66 -15.48 -1.41
CA ALA A 121 -12.84 -14.79 -2.43
C ALA A 121 -12.47 -13.34 -2.06
N PHE A 122 -13.11 -12.79 -1.02
CA PHE A 122 -12.95 -11.43 -0.49
C PHE A 122 -12.37 -11.40 0.93
N THR A 123 -11.67 -12.47 1.32
CA THR A 123 -10.89 -12.56 2.56
C THR A 123 -9.39 -12.67 2.26
N ASP A 124 -8.56 -12.46 3.28
CA ASP A 124 -7.12 -12.66 3.17
C ASP A 124 -6.77 -14.11 2.76
N GLU A 125 -7.58 -15.10 3.18
CA GLU A 125 -7.46 -16.49 2.78
C GLU A 125 -7.63 -16.72 1.27
N GLY A 126 -8.74 -16.24 0.70
CA GLY A 126 -9.00 -16.42 -0.73
C GLY A 126 -8.03 -15.63 -1.60
N LEU A 127 -7.63 -14.44 -1.15
CA LEU A 127 -6.56 -13.67 -1.80
C LEU A 127 -5.24 -14.45 -1.81
N CYS A 128 -4.81 -15.00 -0.69
CA CYS A 128 -3.59 -15.80 -0.60
C CYS A 128 -3.58 -16.97 -1.60
N GLU A 129 -4.70 -17.64 -1.83
CA GLU A 129 -4.80 -18.76 -2.79
C GLU A 129 -4.63 -18.31 -4.24
N THR A 130 -5.15 -17.13 -4.59
CA THR A 130 -5.30 -16.68 -5.98
C THR A 130 -4.21 -15.71 -6.45
N LEU A 131 -3.66 -14.93 -5.54
CA LEU A 131 -2.64 -13.93 -5.84
C LEU A 131 -1.37 -14.57 -6.41
N SER A 132 -0.77 -13.84 -7.34
CA SER A 132 0.58 -14.13 -7.83
C SER A 132 1.60 -13.40 -6.97
N PRO A 133 2.86 -13.84 -6.92
CA PRO A 133 3.90 -13.09 -6.22
C PRO A 133 4.08 -11.67 -6.75
N GLY A 134 4.48 -10.75 -5.88
CA GLY A 134 4.74 -9.35 -6.26
C GLY A 134 3.70 -8.36 -5.76
N VAL A 135 2.94 -8.69 -4.71
CA VAL A 135 2.04 -7.75 -4.06
C VAL A 135 2.79 -6.98 -2.97
N PHE A 136 2.64 -5.66 -2.98
CA PHE A 136 3.23 -4.76 -2.01
C PHE A 136 2.16 -3.87 -1.39
N LEU A 137 2.00 -3.99 -0.07
CA LEU A 137 1.00 -3.26 0.71
C LEU A 137 1.68 -2.15 1.51
N LEU A 138 1.10 -0.96 1.49
CA LEU A 138 1.56 0.19 2.25
C LEU A 138 0.44 0.59 3.22
N HIS A 139 0.68 0.52 4.53
CA HIS A 139 -0.36 0.79 5.54
C HIS A 139 0.12 1.69 6.68
N ASP A 140 -0.72 2.61 7.16
CA ASP A 140 -0.47 3.46 8.32
C ASP A 140 -1.33 2.94 9.47
N ASP A 141 -0.73 2.71 10.62
CA ASP A 141 -1.48 2.10 11.73
C ASP A 141 -2.52 3.03 12.37
N TRP A 142 -2.48 4.32 12.03
CA TRP A 142 -3.52 5.29 12.36
C TRP A 142 -4.63 5.37 11.29
N ASP A 143 -4.66 4.46 10.31
CA ASP A 143 -5.78 4.34 9.36
C ASP A 143 -7.07 3.94 10.09
N LEU A 144 -8.02 4.87 10.14
CA LEU A 144 -9.34 4.63 10.73
C LEU A 144 -10.34 4.08 9.72
N LEU A 145 -10.06 4.16 8.42
CA LEU A 145 -10.95 3.65 7.39
C LEU A 145 -10.76 2.15 7.18
N ILE A 146 -9.51 1.72 7.06
CA ILE A 146 -9.14 0.32 6.84
C ILE A 146 -8.20 -0.09 7.97
N PRO A 147 -8.51 -1.13 8.75
CA PRO A 147 -7.63 -1.50 9.84
C PRO A 147 -6.35 -2.16 9.29
N THR A 148 -5.19 -1.65 9.70
CA THR A 148 -3.86 -2.13 9.27
C THR A 148 -3.68 -3.63 9.42
N ARG A 149 -4.35 -4.24 10.41
CA ARG A 149 -4.34 -5.70 10.64
C ARG A 149 -4.72 -6.53 9.42
N GLN A 150 -5.49 -5.99 8.46
CA GLN A 150 -5.77 -6.70 7.21
C GLN A 150 -4.52 -6.89 6.34
N SER A 151 -3.73 -5.83 6.19
CA SER A 151 -2.47 -5.91 5.44
C SER A 151 -1.43 -6.77 6.16
N GLU A 152 -1.41 -6.73 7.48
CA GLU A 152 -0.58 -7.64 8.30
C GLU A 152 -1.00 -9.10 8.11
N ALA A 153 -2.30 -9.39 8.20
CA ALA A 153 -2.84 -10.74 8.08
C ALA A 153 -2.56 -11.34 6.70
N LEU A 154 -2.78 -10.57 5.62
CA LEU A 154 -2.50 -11.02 4.26
C LEU A 154 -1.00 -11.25 4.02
N ALA A 155 -0.13 -10.33 4.48
CA ALA A 155 1.32 -10.49 4.36
C ALA A 155 1.85 -11.68 5.18
N ALA A 156 1.31 -11.92 6.37
CA ALA A 156 1.67 -13.06 7.20
C ALA A 156 1.17 -14.39 6.62
N ARG A 157 0.04 -14.39 5.92
CA ARG A 157 -0.58 -15.59 5.35
C ARG A 157 0.12 -16.10 4.09
N CYS A 158 0.61 -15.20 3.24
CA CYS A 158 1.39 -15.54 2.03
C CYS A 158 2.65 -14.68 1.89
N PRO A 159 3.64 -14.85 2.79
CA PRO A 159 4.86 -14.03 2.82
C PRO A 159 5.73 -14.19 1.56
N GLU A 160 5.54 -15.26 0.78
CA GLU A 160 6.19 -15.48 -0.50
C GLU A 160 5.56 -14.70 -1.66
N LYS A 161 4.34 -14.18 -1.47
CA LYS A 161 3.59 -13.43 -2.48
C LYS A 161 3.42 -11.95 -2.14
N VAL A 162 3.25 -11.67 -0.86
CA VAL A 162 2.86 -10.36 -0.34
C VAL A 162 3.95 -9.86 0.60
N SER A 163 4.39 -8.63 0.35
CA SER A 163 5.24 -7.85 1.26
C SER A 163 4.48 -6.61 1.71
N ALA A 164 4.79 -6.09 2.89
CA ALA A 164 4.14 -4.91 3.42
C ALA A 164 5.14 -3.96 4.08
N THR A 165 4.80 -2.67 4.09
CA THR A 165 5.52 -1.59 4.77
C THR A 165 4.53 -0.77 5.55
N PHE A 166 4.91 -0.42 6.79
CA PHE A 166 4.00 0.16 7.76
C PHE A 166 4.47 1.53 8.23
N TRP A 167 3.57 2.47 8.46
CA TRP A 167 3.86 3.67 9.23
C TRP A 167 3.44 3.40 10.66
N ARG A 168 4.34 2.79 11.43
CA ARG A 168 4.11 2.48 12.84
C ARG A 168 4.16 3.74 13.68
N ARG A 169 3.11 3.99 14.43
CA ARG A 169 2.94 5.15 15.29
C ARG A 169 2.57 4.65 16.69
N GLY A 170 2.69 5.57 17.65
CA GLY A 170 2.30 5.28 19.02
C GLY A 170 0.79 5.16 19.18
N THR A 171 0.32 5.36 20.41
CA THR A 171 -1.10 5.31 20.74
C THR A 171 -1.93 6.28 19.91
N LEU A 172 -3.00 5.76 19.32
CA LEU A 172 -4.00 6.53 18.59
C LEU A 172 -4.97 7.22 19.56
N ASP A 173 -5.23 8.50 19.32
CA ASP A 173 -6.26 9.27 20.03
C ASP A 173 -7.48 9.47 19.11
N TYR A 174 -8.54 8.72 19.38
CA TYR A 174 -9.78 8.75 18.58
C TYR A 174 -10.52 10.09 18.67
N ASP A 175 -10.28 10.90 19.71
CA ASP A 175 -10.94 12.20 19.87
C ASP A 175 -10.34 13.28 18.95
N THR A 176 -9.08 13.10 18.55
CA THR A 176 -8.34 14.09 17.76
C THR A 176 -7.95 13.60 16.37
N THR A 177 -8.01 12.29 16.12
CA THR A 177 -7.68 11.73 14.81
C THR A 177 -8.86 11.85 13.84
N PRO A 178 -8.65 12.41 12.63
CA PRO A 178 -9.70 12.44 11.61
C PRO A 178 -10.04 11.04 11.09
N LEU A 179 -11.30 10.84 10.70
CA LEU A 179 -11.75 9.65 9.97
C LEU A 179 -11.17 9.66 8.54
N ASP A 180 -9.93 9.20 8.39
CA ASP A 180 -9.20 9.06 7.13
C ASP A 180 -8.20 7.89 7.18
N HIS A 181 -7.34 7.79 6.15
CA HIS A 181 -6.32 6.75 6.03
C HIS A 181 -5.11 6.96 6.95
N GLY A 182 -5.17 7.89 7.89
CA GLY A 182 -4.02 8.27 8.69
C GLY A 182 -3.05 9.21 7.94
N PRO A 183 -1.95 9.62 8.59
CA PRO A 183 -1.11 10.71 8.13
C PRO A 183 -0.14 10.34 6.97
N PHE A 184 -0.45 9.35 6.14
CA PHE A 184 0.36 9.00 4.96
C PHE A 184 0.71 10.23 4.12
N GLY A 185 -0.26 11.11 3.90
CA GLY A 185 -0.11 12.34 3.11
C GLY A 185 0.46 13.52 3.88
N GLY A 186 0.67 13.38 5.19
CA GLY A 186 1.11 14.44 6.09
C GLY A 186 2.61 14.66 6.14
N GLU A 187 3.39 13.80 5.48
CA GLU A 187 4.84 13.97 5.38
C GLU A 187 5.20 15.24 4.58
N PRO A 188 6.31 15.93 4.92
CA PRO A 188 6.66 17.20 4.28
C PRO A 188 6.85 17.07 2.76
N VAL A 189 6.27 18.03 2.03
CA VAL A 189 6.46 18.25 0.59
C VAL A 189 5.90 17.13 -0.31
N PHE A 190 6.50 15.94 -0.28
CA PHE A 190 6.06 14.79 -1.06
C PHE A 190 6.19 13.49 -0.26
N PRO A 191 5.07 12.83 0.06
CA PRO A 191 5.07 11.62 0.88
C PRO A 191 5.85 10.44 0.31
N THR A 192 6.63 9.80 1.17
CA THR A 192 7.40 8.58 0.87
C THR A 192 6.52 7.40 0.47
N VAL A 193 5.26 7.33 0.94
CA VAL A 193 4.30 6.29 0.51
C VAL A 193 4.13 6.27 -1.01
N GLN A 194 4.11 7.44 -1.65
CA GLN A 194 3.97 7.55 -3.10
C GLN A 194 5.27 7.20 -3.81
N THR A 195 6.42 7.58 -3.23
CA THR A 195 7.73 7.19 -3.73
C THR A 195 7.90 5.67 -3.71
N PHE A 196 7.60 5.02 -2.59
CA PHE A 196 7.70 3.58 -2.45
C PHE A 196 6.74 2.86 -3.39
N ALA A 197 5.50 3.31 -3.48
CA ALA A 197 4.54 2.69 -4.38
C ALA A 197 4.97 2.78 -5.85
N THR A 198 5.44 3.96 -6.27
CA THR A 198 5.90 4.19 -7.64
C THR A 198 7.13 3.33 -7.96
N LEU A 199 8.14 3.35 -7.10
CA LEU A 199 9.37 2.59 -7.33
C LEU A 199 9.12 1.08 -7.35
N ARG A 200 8.21 0.59 -6.51
CA ARG A 200 7.83 -0.81 -6.51
C ARG A 200 7.26 -1.25 -7.87
N ILE A 201 6.49 -0.38 -8.52
CA ILE A 201 5.99 -0.63 -9.88
C ILE A 201 7.12 -0.56 -10.91
N LEU A 202 7.95 0.49 -10.86
CA LEU A 202 8.97 0.74 -11.89
C LEU A 202 10.08 -0.32 -11.92
N HIS A 203 10.44 -0.89 -10.77
CA HIS A 203 11.56 -1.84 -10.66
C HIS A 203 11.43 -3.08 -11.56
N PRO A 204 10.31 -3.82 -11.54
CA PRO A 204 10.14 -5.02 -12.36
C PRO A 204 9.66 -4.74 -13.79
N ILE A 205 9.01 -3.60 -14.09
CA ILE A 205 8.45 -3.35 -15.43
C ILE A 205 9.45 -2.70 -16.40
N LEU A 206 10.42 -1.94 -15.87
CA LEU A 206 11.42 -1.27 -16.68
C LEU A 206 12.64 -2.17 -16.90
N ASP A 207 13.31 -1.97 -18.04
CA ASP A 207 14.57 -2.66 -18.33
C ASP A 207 15.60 -2.45 -17.21
N GLU A 208 16.51 -3.42 -17.08
CA GLU A 208 17.52 -3.40 -16.04
C GLU A 208 18.39 -2.14 -16.09
N ALA A 209 18.70 -1.63 -17.28
CA ALA A 209 19.52 -0.42 -17.44
C ALA A 209 18.73 0.91 -17.36
N ALA A 210 17.40 0.87 -17.36
CA ALA A 210 16.58 2.08 -17.43
C ALA A 210 16.62 2.88 -16.11
N PRO A 211 16.69 4.23 -16.17
CA PRO A 211 16.54 5.04 -14.97
C PRO A 211 15.13 4.89 -14.40
N ARG A 212 15.02 4.89 -13.07
CA ARG A 212 13.76 4.83 -12.33
C ARG A 212 13.53 6.20 -11.69
N LEU A 213 12.61 6.95 -12.27
CA LEU A 213 12.33 8.33 -11.86
C LEU A 213 11.10 8.34 -10.96
N SER A 214 11.22 8.95 -9.79
CA SER A 214 10.10 9.18 -8.89
C SER A 214 10.22 10.58 -8.28
N LEU A 215 9.18 11.01 -7.58
CA LEU A 215 9.23 12.16 -6.67
C LEU A 215 9.80 11.71 -5.31
N GLY A 216 10.46 12.61 -4.59
CA GLY A 216 10.92 12.39 -3.22
C GLY A 216 11.57 13.62 -2.61
N HIS A 217 11.56 13.70 -1.28
CA HIS A 217 12.09 14.83 -0.54
C HIS A 217 12.75 14.36 0.77
N VAL A 218 13.92 14.92 1.12
CA VAL A 218 14.71 14.49 2.30
C VAL A 218 13.85 14.50 3.57
N ALA A 219 13.13 15.60 3.83
CA ALA A 219 12.31 15.72 5.05
C ALA A 219 11.15 14.69 5.15
N ALA A 220 10.66 14.16 4.02
CA ALA A 220 9.68 13.07 4.04
C ALA A 220 10.34 11.77 4.48
N PHE A 221 11.54 11.47 3.96
CA PHE A 221 12.33 10.33 4.42
C PHE A 221 12.79 10.46 5.87
N GLU A 222 13.12 11.67 6.35
CA GLU A 222 13.39 11.91 7.77
C GLU A 222 12.18 11.57 8.64
N ALA A 223 10.98 11.99 8.24
CA ALA A 223 9.74 11.67 8.96
C ALA A 223 9.50 10.16 9.01
N PHE A 224 9.60 9.47 7.88
CA PHE A 224 9.46 8.01 7.81
C PHE A 224 10.51 7.28 8.65
N LEU A 225 11.80 7.62 8.49
CA LEU A 225 12.88 7.01 9.26
C LEU A 225 12.79 7.32 10.75
N GLY A 226 12.22 8.47 11.13
CA GLY A 226 11.86 8.79 12.51
C GLY A 226 10.90 7.77 13.10
N LEU A 227 9.83 7.43 12.37
CA LEU A 227 8.89 6.38 12.79
C LEU A 227 9.57 5.01 12.89
N VAL A 228 10.42 4.66 11.91
CA VAL A 228 11.21 3.42 11.95
C VAL A 228 12.10 3.36 13.18
N ARG A 229 12.82 4.44 13.51
CA ARG A 229 13.67 4.53 14.69
C ARG A 229 12.85 4.37 15.98
N ASP A 230 11.71 5.05 16.06
CA ASP A 230 10.86 5.05 17.25
C ASP A 230 10.24 3.65 17.48
N ALA A 231 9.73 3.00 16.43
CA ALA A 231 9.24 1.61 16.49
C ALA A 231 10.35 0.63 16.91
N ARG A 232 11.55 0.76 16.33
CA ARG A 232 12.70 -0.06 16.75
C ARG A 232 13.07 0.15 18.21
N THR A 233 13.02 1.41 18.67
CA THR A 233 13.31 1.76 20.07
C THR A 233 12.26 1.16 21.02
N ALA A 234 11.02 1.03 20.57
CA ALA A 234 9.95 0.31 21.26
C ALA A 234 10.10 -1.22 21.23
N GLY A 235 11.10 -1.76 20.51
CA GLY A 235 11.36 -3.19 20.40
C GLY A 235 10.53 -3.89 19.31
N GLU A 236 9.90 -3.14 18.42
CA GLU A 236 9.14 -3.69 17.30
C GLU A 236 10.06 -4.18 16.18
N ASP A 237 9.57 -5.14 15.38
CA ASP A 237 10.23 -5.52 14.14
C ASP A 237 10.04 -4.42 13.10
N VAL A 238 11.16 -3.94 12.56
CA VAL A 238 11.23 -2.89 11.52
C VAL A 238 11.76 -3.41 10.19
N SER A 239 11.92 -4.73 10.06
CA SER A 239 12.42 -5.37 8.83
C SER A 239 11.58 -5.03 7.59
N TRP A 240 10.30 -4.70 7.78
CA TRP A 240 9.37 -4.24 6.74
C TRP A 240 9.81 -2.96 6.02
N ALA A 241 10.69 -2.13 6.61
CA ALA A 241 11.18 -0.91 5.96
C ALA A 241 12.38 -1.16 5.03
N LEU A 242 13.04 -2.32 5.13
CA LEU A 242 14.28 -2.58 4.38
C LEU A 242 14.05 -2.60 2.88
N SER A 243 13.03 -3.32 2.42
CA SER A 243 12.77 -3.49 0.99
C SER A 243 12.50 -2.16 0.28
N PRO A 244 11.56 -1.29 0.71
CA PRO A 244 11.34 -0.01 0.03
C PRO A 244 12.54 0.94 0.15
N LEU A 245 13.31 0.91 1.24
CA LEU A 245 14.53 1.72 1.35
C LEU A 245 15.62 1.24 0.41
N ARG A 246 15.75 -0.07 0.19
CA ARG A 246 16.63 -0.63 -0.85
C ARG A 246 16.17 -0.24 -2.25
N ASP A 247 14.86 -0.26 -2.49
CA ASP A 247 14.29 0.19 -3.77
C ASP A 247 14.69 1.65 -4.06
N VAL A 248 14.68 2.53 -3.06
CA VAL A 248 15.13 3.93 -3.18
C VAL A 248 16.65 4.05 -3.32
N ALA A 249 17.42 3.23 -2.60
CA ALA A 249 18.88 3.28 -2.63
C ALA A 249 19.50 2.73 -3.92
N ASP A 250 18.70 2.07 -4.78
CA ASP A 250 19.16 1.52 -6.06
C ASP A 250 19.89 2.59 -6.90
N ALA A 251 21.00 2.20 -7.53
CA ALA A 251 21.86 3.12 -8.29
C ALA A 251 21.18 3.74 -9.53
N ARG A 252 20.05 3.18 -9.97
CA ARG A 252 19.26 3.65 -11.11
C ARG A 252 18.16 4.62 -10.69
N VAL A 253 17.93 4.80 -9.39
CA VAL A 253 16.85 5.64 -8.88
C VAL A 253 17.28 7.09 -8.77
N ARG A 254 16.47 7.95 -9.37
CA ARG A 254 16.57 9.41 -9.26
C ARG A 254 15.26 9.95 -8.71
N LEU A 255 15.37 10.78 -7.68
CA LEU A 255 14.24 11.45 -7.06
C LEU A 255 14.22 12.90 -7.48
N PHE A 256 13.11 13.34 -8.08
CA PHE A 256 12.85 14.76 -8.32
C PHE A 256 12.35 15.39 -7.02
N ASP A 257 13.09 16.38 -6.55
CA ASP A 257 12.72 17.20 -5.40
C ASP A 257 11.92 18.41 -5.91
N PRO A 258 10.60 18.49 -5.62
CA PRO A 258 9.77 19.59 -6.10
C PRO A 258 10.06 20.93 -5.40
N SER A 259 10.83 20.95 -4.32
CA SER A 259 11.21 22.18 -3.62
C SER A 259 12.41 22.87 -4.27
N THR A 260 13.30 22.10 -4.89
CA THR A 260 14.50 22.59 -5.58
C THR A 260 14.41 22.47 -7.11
N GLU A 261 13.43 21.73 -7.61
CA GLU A 261 13.26 21.39 -9.03
C GLU A 261 14.44 20.59 -9.64
N GLU A 262 15.15 19.83 -8.80
CA GLU A 262 16.33 19.06 -9.20
C GLU A 262 16.16 17.55 -8.99
N PHE A 263 16.84 16.76 -9.83
CA PHE A 263 16.96 15.30 -9.63
C PHE A 263 18.18 14.96 -8.80
N ARG A 264 17.98 14.26 -7.68
CA ARG A 264 19.04 13.71 -6.84
C ARG A 264 19.07 12.19 -6.94
N ASP A 265 20.22 11.56 -6.70
CA ASP A 265 20.30 10.11 -6.59
C ASP A 265 19.58 9.67 -5.31
N GLY A 266 18.75 8.61 -5.38
CA GLY A 266 17.92 8.19 -4.25
C GLY A 266 18.75 7.82 -3.00
N ALA A 267 19.91 7.20 -3.20
CA ALA A 267 20.83 6.88 -2.11
C ALA A 267 21.45 8.10 -1.42
N ASP A 268 21.63 9.23 -2.12
CA ASP A 268 22.12 10.47 -1.52
C ASP A 268 21.02 11.14 -0.69
N VAL A 269 19.77 11.12 -1.18
CA VAL A 269 18.60 11.60 -0.41
C VAL A 269 18.45 10.80 0.88
N LEU A 270 18.61 9.48 0.82
CA LEU A 270 18.60 8.62 2.01
C LEU A 270 19.80 8.89 2.93
N ALA A 271 20.99 9.14 2.39
CA ALA A 271 22.15 9.46 3.22
C ALA A 271 21.93 10.70 4.08
N ASP A 272 21.36 11.76 3.50
CA ASP A 272 20.99 12.97 4.25
C ASP A 272 19.98 12.66 5.36
N ALA A 273 18.92 11.90 5.02
CA ALA A 273 17.88 11.54 5.98
C ALA A 273 18.41 10.62 7.11
N PHE A 274 19.31 9.68 6.78
CA PHE A 274 19.96 8.81 7.77
C PHE A 274 20.86 9.61 8.72
N ALA A 275 21.64 10.56 8.19
CA ALA A 275 22.48 11.44 9.00
C ALA A 275 21.65 12.29 9.96
N SER A 276 20.50 12.78 9.50
CA SER A 276 19.56 13.57 10.30
C SER A 276 18.90 12.75 11.43
N VAL A 277 18.44 11.53 11.13
CA VAL A 277 17.66 10.72 12.08
C VAL A 277 18.51 9.87 13.04
N PHE A 278 19.59 9.27 12.53
CA PHE A 278 20.44 8.33 13.27
C PHE A 278 21.80 8.94 13.67
N GLY A 279 22.15 10.11 13.13
CA GLY A 279 23.45 10.74 13.34
C GLY A 279 24.58 10.07 12.55
N GLY A 280 25.78 10.66 12.63
CA GLY A 280 26.99 10.15 11.97
C GLY A 280 27.16 10.63 10.52
N GLU A 281 28.21 10.13 9.86
CA GLU A 281 28.53 10.45 8.46
C GLU A 281 27.99 9.36 7.54
N TRP A 282 27.01 9.69 6.72
CA TRP A 282 26.41 8.80 5.73
C TRP A 282 26.72 9.27 4.31
N ASN A 283 26.84 8.32 3.40
CA ASN A 283 26.91 8.56 1.96
C ASN A 283 26.18 7.42 1.23
N ALA A 284 25.97 7.56 -0.08
CA ALA A 284 25.25 6.55 -0.86
C ALA A 284 25.81 5.12 -0.69
N ALA A 285 27.13 4.96 -0.59
CA ALA A 285 27.76 3.64 -0.44
C ALA A 285 27.52 3.04 0.95
N SER A 286 27.64 3.85 2.02
CA SER A 286 27.39 3.36 3.38
C SER A 286 25.91 3.05 3.61
N VAL A 287 24.98 3.81 3.02
CA VAL A 287 23.54 3.52 3.06
C VAL A 287 23.24 2.17 2.41
N ARG A 288 23.71 1.93 1.18
CA ARG A 288 23.48 0.64 0.50
C ARG A 288 24.04 -0.53 1.30
N THR A 289 25.28 -0.42 1.76
CA THR A 289 25.94 -1.46 2.57
C THR A 289 25.17 -1.72 3.86
N GLN A 290 24.75 -0.67 4.56
CA GLN A 290 23.96 -0.81 5.79
C GLN A 290 22.67 -1.56 5.52
N LEU A 291 21.91 -1.14 4.50
CA LEU A 291 20.63 -1.75 4.13
C LEU A 291 20.75 -3.23 3.74
N GLU A 292 21.91 -3.75 3.33
CA GLU A 292 22.12 -5.19 3.13
C GLU A 292 22.08 -5.98 4.43
N THR A 293 22.54 -5.37 5.54
CA THR A 293 22.67 -6.03 6.85
C THR A 293 21.54 -5.71 7.82
N GLY A 294 20.80 -4.63 7.59
CA GLY A 294 19.68 -4.22 8.44
C GLY A 294 19.54 -2.70 8.53
N LEU A 295 18.65 -2.22 9.40
CA LEU A 295 18.54 -0.79 9.70
C LEU A 295 19.57 -0.41 10.76
N PRO A 296 19.99 0.87 10.87
CA PRO A 296 20.86 1.36 11.94
C PRO A 296 20.25 1.18 13.33
#